data_AF-A0A5E4IWT7-F1
#
_entry.id   AF-A0A5E4IWT7-F1
#
_cell.length_a   1.000
_cell.length_b   1.000
_cell.length_c   1.000
_cell.angle_alpha   90.00
_cell.angle_beta   90.00
_cell.angle_gamma   90.00
#
_symmetry.space_group_name_H-M   'P 1'
#
loop_
_entity.id
_entity.type
_entity.pdbx_description
1 polymer ?
#
loop_
_entity_poly.entity_id
_entity_poly.type
_entity_poly.pdbx_seq_one_letter_code
_entity_poly.pdbx_strand_id
1 'polypeptide(L)'
;MKIDKGIATVHLAGPHLLLGVKDLQYRDLGICMVTGFEGSVTKGRIPNVGETVKFLPSHCRMRQVHSGVIVHSEGNRLRIEGIDLKIWR
;
A
#
# COMPACT_ATOMS: atom_id res chain seq x y z
N MET A 1 4.61 -12.63 10.67
CA MET A 1 5.36 -12.56 9.39
C MET A 1 5.19 -13.89 8.69
N LYS A 2 4.65 -13.89 7.48
CA LYS A 2 4.58 -15.10 6.64
C LYS A 2 5.59 -14.92 5.51
N ILE A 3 6.47 -15.89 5.34
CA ILE A 3 7.48 -15.90 4.29
C ILE A 3 7.05 -16.96 3.27
N ASP A 4 6.87 -16.56 2.03
CA ASP A 4 6.61 -17.47 0.90
C ASP A 4 7.46 -17.06 -0.29
N LYS A 5 8.14 -18.02 -0.93
CA LYS A 5 9.02 -17.79 -2.09
C LYS A 5 10.05 -16.65 -1.92
N GLY A 6 10.56 -16.47 -0.70
CA GLY A 6 11.53 -15.41 -0.40
C GLY A 6 10.93 -14.00 -0.23
N ILE A 7 9.60 -13.87 -0.29
CA ILE A 7 8.88 -12.62 -0.05
C ILE A 7 8.22 -12.68 1.33
N ALA A 8 8.45 -11.65 2.13
CA ALA A 8 7.78 -11.47 3.40
C ALA A 8 6.56 -10.56 3.23
N THR A 9 5.37 -11.07 3.53
CA THR A 9 4.18 -10.21 3.67
C THR A 9 4.17 -9.61 5.07
N VAL A 10 4.24 -8.28 5.15
CA VAL A 10 4.18 -7.52 6.39
C VAL A 10 2.95 -6.62 6.34
N HIS A 11 2.03 -6.82 7.27
CA HIS A 11 0.90 -5.91 7.47
C HIS A 11 1.35 -4.80 8.42
N LEU A 12 1.43 -3.57 7.90
CA LEU A 12 1.74 -2.39 8.71
C LEU A 12 0.43 -1.84 9.28
N ALA A 13 0.29 -1.88 10.60
CA ALA A 13 -0.79 -1.18 11.30
C ALA A 13 -0.37 0.26 11.60
N GLY A 14 -1.22 1.22 11.22
CA GLY A 14 -1.03 2.66 11.41
C GLY A 14 -1.03 3.11 12.89
N PRO A 15 -0.82 4.40 13.15
CA PRO A 15 0.22 4.87 14.05
C PRO A 15 -0.17 4.76 15.52
N HIS A 16 0.15 3.63 16.15
CA HIS A 16 -0.06 3.37 17.57
C HIS A 16 0.49 4.47 18.51
N LEU A 17 1.59 5.15 18.11
CA LEU A 17 2.13 6.29 18.84
C LEU A 17 1.17 7.49 18.89
N LEU A 18 0.42 7.75 17.81
CA LEU A 18 -0.62 8.78 17.76
C LEU A 18 -1.88 8.39 18.54
N LEU A 19 -2.06 7.09 18.81
CA LEU A 19 -3.18 6.55 19.59
C LEU A 19 -2.86 6.40 21.09
N GLY A 20 -1.70 6.89 21.54
CA GLY A 20 -1.30 6.86 22.95
C GLY A 20 -0.97 5.46 23.48
N VAL A 21 -0.73 4.48 22.60
CA VAL A 21 -0.31 3.14 23.01
C VAL A 21 1.10 3.24 23.59
N LYS A 22 1.20 3.06 24.90
CA LYS A 22 2.47 2.98 25.62
C LYS A 22 2.93 1.51 25.57
N ASP A 23 4.24 1.30 25.47
CA ASP A 23 4.91 -0.02 25.45
C ASP A 23 4.89 -0.81 24.13
N LEU A 24 4.69 -0.14 22.99
CA LEU A 24 4.86 -0.80 21.69
C LEU A 24 6.36 -1.03 21.39
N GLN A 25 6.79 -2.29 21.38
CA GLN A 25 8.14 -2.68 20.98
C GLN A 25 8.21 -2.88 19.46
N TYR A 26 8.98 -2.05 18.77
CA TYR A 26 9.25 -2.23 17.34
C TYR A 26 10.34 -3.27 17.14
N ARG A 27 10.13 -4.19 16.20
CA ARG A 27 11.17 -5.11 15.74
C ARG A 27 11.78 -4.56 14.46
N ASP A 28 13.09 -4.36 14.46
CA ASP A 28 13.83 -4.06 13.22
C ASP A 28 13.78 -5.28 12.30
N LEU A 29 13.35 -5.05 11.07
CA LEU A 29 13.24 -6.05 10.01
C LEU A 29 14.17 -5.74 8.82
N GLY A 30 15.00 -4.70 8.94
CA GLY A 30 15.87 -4.21 7.88
C GLY A 30 15.15 -3.35 6.84
N ILE A 31 15.85 -3.11 5.73
CA ILE A 31 15.33 -2.36 4.59
C ILE A 31 14.38 -3.25 3.79
N CYS A 32 13.18 -2.74 3.50
CA CYS A 32 12.22 -3.41 2.64
C CYS A 32 11.89 -2.55 1.41
N MET A 33 11.53 -3.22 0.32
CA MET A 33 10.97 -2.58 -0.86
C MET A 33 9.45 -2.81 -0.87
N VAL A 34 8.68 -1.75 -1.07
CA VAL A 34 7.22 -1.85 -1.26
C VAL A 34 6.97 -2.33 -2.69
N THR A 35 6.38 -3.52 -2.84
CA THR A 35 6.09 -4.12 -4.15
C THR A 35 4.67 -3.83 -4.64
N GLY A 36 3.75 -3.50 -3.72
CA GLY A 36 2.35 -3.30 -4.04
C GLY A 36 1.56 -2.58 -2.93
N PHE A 37 0.38 -2.11 -3.30
CA PHE A 37 -0.65 -1.62 -2.39
C PHE A 37 -1.90 -2.49 -2.53
N GLU A 38 -2.54 -2.77 -1.40
CA GLU A 38 -3.86 -3.40 -1.34
C GLU A 38 -4.82 -2.45 -0.62
N GLY A 39 -6.06 -2.38 -1.10
CA GLY A 39 -7.06 -1.54 -0.47
C GLY A 39 -8.39 -1.53 -1.20
N SER A 40 -9.25 -0.57 -0.85
CA SER A 40 -10.54 -0.39 -1.49
C SER A 40 -10.69 0.98 -2.12
N VAL A 41 -11.37 1.05 -3.26
CA VAL A 41 -11.73 2.31 -3.91
C VAL A 41 -12.75 3.05 -3.05
N THR A 42 -12.37 4.22 -2.55
CA THR A 42 -13.25 5.12 -1.76
C THR A 42 -13.84 6.26 -2.59
N LYS A 43 -13.23 6.57 -3.73
CA LYS A 43 -13.66 7.63 -4.66
C LYS A 43 -13.24 7.29 -6.09
N GLY A 44 -14.08 7.63 -7.05
CA GLY A 44 -13.84 7.38 -8.47
C GLY A 44 -14.37 6.02 -8.92
N ARG A 45 -13.93 5.57 -10.11
CA ARG A 45 -14.35 4.29 -10.69
C ARG A 45 -13.49 3.13 -10.21
N ILE A 46 -14.02 1.92 -10.29
CA ILE A 46 -13.26 0.69 -10.14
C ILE A 46 -12.48 0.45 -11.45
N PRO A 47 -11.13 0.37 -11.41
CA PRO A 47 -10.31 0.08 -12.57
C PRO A 47 -10.27 -1.42 -12.91
N ASN A 48 -10.00 -1.72 -14.17
CA ASN A 48 -9.87 -3.10 -14.66
C ASN A 48 -8.48 -3.66 -14.38
N VAL A 49 -8.37 -4.99 -14.29
CA VAL A 49 -7.08 -5.69 -14.25
C VAL A 49 -6.28 -5.36 -15.52
N GLY A 50 -4.98 -5.10 -15.37
CA GLY A 50 -4.07 -4.69 -16.43
C GLY A 50 -4.03 -3.18 -16.69
N GLU A 51 -4.92 -2.40 -16.06
CA GLU A 51 -4.94 -0.95 -16.23
C GLU A 51 -3.81 -0.27 -15.44
N THR A 52 -3.09 0.67 -16.07
CA THR A 52 -2.19 1.59 -15.38
C THR A 52 -3.00 2.74 -14.79
N VAL A 53 -2.92 2.91 -13.46
CA VAL A 53 -3.67 3.91 -12.72
C VAL A 53 -2.76 4.92 -12.05
N LYS A 54 -3.29 6.13 -11.82
CA LYS A 54 -2.77 7.10 -10.86
C LYS A 54 -3.70 7.13 -9.65
N PHE A 55 -3.16 7.10 -8.44
CA PHE A 55 -3.96 7.03 -7.22
C PHE A 55 -3.35 7.84 -6.07
N LEU A 56 -4.21 8.30 -5.18
CA LEU A 56 -3.85 8.97 -3.93
C LEU A 56 -4.42 8.15 -2.76
N PRO A 57 -3.58 7.46 -1.96
CA PRO A 57 -4.09 6.67 -0.85
C PRO A 57 -4.68 7.56 0.25
N SER A 58 -5.90 7.24 0.70
CA SER A 58 -6.67 8.09 1.62
C SER A 58 -5.97 8.38 2.97
N HIS A 59 -5.16 7.45 3.47
CA HIS A 59 -4.49 7.54 4.77
C HIS A 59 -2.97 7.67 4.66
N CYS A 60 -2.43 7.96 3.48
CA CYS A 60 -0.99 8.13 3.31
C CYS A 60 -0.57 9.57 3.65
N ARG A 61 0.27 9.72 4.69
CA ARG A 61 0.83 11.02 5.12
C ARG A 61 1.73 11.69 4.07
N MET A 62 2.22 10.95 3.07
CA MET A 62 3.02 11.53 2.00
C MET A 62 2.20 12.48 1.11
N ARG A 63 0.86 12.34 1.07
CA ARG A 63 -0.05 13.16 0.25
C ARG A 63 0.39 13.29 -1.22
N GLN A 64 1.07 12.26 -1.73
CA GLN A 64 1.60 12.21 -3.09
C GLN A 64 0.78 11.25 -3.94
N VAL A 65 0.61 11.61 -5.22
CA VAL A 65 0.00 10.74 -6.21
C VAL A 65 1.04 9.70 -6.63
N HIS A 66 0.66 8.44 -6.59
CA HIS A 66 1.46 7.32 -7.07
C HIS A 66 0.85 6.76 -8.36
N SER A 67 1.61 5.97 -9.11
CA SER A 67 1.08 5.18 -10.21
C SER A 67 1.48 3.72 -10.10
N GLY A 68 0.70 2.84 -10.72
CA GLY A 68 0.98 1.41 -10.78
C GLY A 68 -0.03 0.69 -11.67
N VAL A 69 0.07 -0.62 -11.75
CA VAL A 69 -0.80 -1.47 -12.56
C VAL A 69 -1.73 -2.27 -11.67
N ILE A 70 -3.01 -2.35 -12.03
CA ILE A 70 -3.97 -3.21 -11.33
C ILE A 70 -3.68 -4.68 -11.66
N VAL A 71 -3.34 -5.47 -10.64
CA VAL A 71 -3.09 -6.91 -10.80
C VAL A 71 -4.22 -7.78 -10.23
N HIS A 72 -5.12 -7.20 -9.44
CA HIS A 72 -6.31 -7.87 -8.90
C HIS A 72 -7.43 -6.84 -8.67
N SER A 73 -8.68 -7.22 -8.96
CA SER A 73 -9.87 -6.39 -8.76
C SER A 73 -11.09 -7.27 -8.46
N GLU A 74 -11.69 -7.09 -7.28
CA GLU A 74 -12.90 -7.81 -6.85
C GLU A 74 -13.83 -6.84 -6.11
N GLY A 75 -15.00 -6.55 -6.68
CA GLY A 75 -15.87 -5.50 -6.16
C GLY A 75 -15.13 -4.16 -6.11
N ASN A 76 -15.01 -3.55 -4.93
CA ASN A 76 -14.21 -2.34 -4.74
C ASN A 76 -12.78 -2.60 -4.22
N ARG A 77 -12.38 -3.86 -4.01
CA ARG A 77 -11.06 -4.23 -3.51
C ARG A 77 -10.08 -4.39 -4.66
N LEU A 78 -8.89 -3.80 -4.52
CA LEU A 78 -7.85 -3.79 -5.54
C LEU A 78 -6.49 -4.18 -4.96
N ARG A 79 -5.65 -4.76 -5.82
CA ARG A 79 -4.21 -4.85 -5.62
C ARG A 79 -3.50 -4.13 -6.78
N ILE A 80 -2.59 -3.24 -6.42
CA ILE A 80 -1.78 -2.44 -7.34
C ILE A 80 -0.32 -2.84 -7.17
N GLU A 81 0.38 -3.17 -8.25
CA GLU A 81 1.81 -3.50 -8.26
C GLU A 81 2.55 -2.69 -9.33
N GLY A 82 3.87 -2.88 -9.44
CA GLY A 82 4.69 -2.13 -10.40
C GLY A 82 4.64 -0.63 -10.10
N ILE A 83 4.75 -0.29 -8.82
CA ILE A 83 4.49 1.06 -8.34
C ILE A 83 5.62 2.00 -8.76
N ASP A 84 5.26 3.10 -9.38
CA ASP A 84 6.10 4.28 -9.51
C ASP A 84 5.72 5.27 -8.39
N LEU A 85 6.65 5.47 -7.45
CA LEU A 85 6.52 6.44 -6.36
C LEU A 85 6.93 7.85 -6.79
N LYS A 86 7.02 8.14 -8.09
CA LYS A 86 7.40 9.46 -8.61
C LYS A 86 6.65 10.60 -7.93
N ILE A 87 7.44 11.54 -7.42
CA ILE A 87 6.97 12.83 -6.95
C ILE A 87 6.78 13.71 -8.18
N TRP A 88 5.54 13.87 -8.63
CA TRP A 88 5.20 14.87 -9.64
C TRP A 88 4.99 16.21 -8.92
N ARG A 89 5.93 17.15 -9.13
CA ARG A 89 5.78 18.56 -8.75
C ARG A 89 4.95 19.30 -9.79
#